data_AF-A0A7G8IPS8-F1
#
_entry.id   AF-A0A7G8IPS8-F1
#
_cell.length_a   1.000
_cell.length_b   1.000
_cell.length_c   1.000
_cell.angle_alpha   90.00
_cell.angle_beta   90.00
_cell.angle_gamma   90.00
#
_symmetry.space_group_name_H-M   'P 1'
#
loop_
_entity.id
_entity.type
_entity.pdbx_description
1 polymer ?
#
loop_
_entity_poly.entity_id
_entity_poly.type
_entity_poly.pdbx_seq_one_letter_code
_entity_poly.pdbx_strand_id
1 'polypeptide(L)'
;MALREDIPAAVADLRLRLQELWRRNREGDLSTPGFWPTDLAPLFWPVVLALTVIVVALGWIQLTTALQATDDAPAPGIETIRTTPLPEARPLKADLDPALEAPPPALQPMAQELDPPLPRSAPTAAVPESPEPESLPQPTLQVDPLLRLLAEADADLSVPEGLLLAARPLPESNAAVLVLDASLWEELSATSRRTLAEMWWRMLEDQGYDDITLEDAGYRLLARPARVGGGMIMFDPPQL
;
A
#
# COMPACT_ATOMS: atom_id res chain seq x y z
N MET A 1 -11.12 -18.21 -21.43
CA MET A 1 -11.08 -18.95 -20.15
C MET A 1 -10.09 -18.36 -19.12
N ALA A 2 -9.61 -17.12 -19.28
CA ALA A 2 -8.55 -16.55 -18.43
C ALA A 2 -8.88 -16.48 -16.92
N LEU A 3 -10.14 -16.17 -16.56
CA LEU A 3 -10.55 -15.89 -15.17
C LEU A 3 -10.31 -17.02 -14.14
N ARG A 4 -9.93 -18.25 -14.56
CA ARG A 4 -9.54 -19.32 -13.62
C ARG A 4 -8.04 -19.34 -13.30
N GLU A 5 -7.19 -18.76 -14.15
CA GLU A 5 -5.73 -18.68 -13.95
C GLU A 5 -5.34 -17.49 -13.08
N ASP A 6 -6.16 -16.43 -13.04
CA ASP A 6 -5.96 -15.27 -12.17
C ASP A 6 -6.26 -15.56 -10.68
N ILE A 7 -7.06 -16.59 -10.39
CA ILE A 7 -7.44 -16.98 -9.01
C ILE A 7 -6.23 -17.37 -8.15
N PRO A 8 -5.33 -18.30 -8.56
CA PRO A 8 -4.14 -18.61 -7.77
C PRO A 8 -3.20 -17.40 -7.59
N ALA A 9 -3.11 -16.50 -8.57
CA ALA A 9 -2.32 -15.27 -8.44
C ALA A 9 -2.93 -14.31 -7.41
N ALA A 10 -4.25 -14.10 -7.43
CA ALA A 10 -4.96 -13.30 -6.44
C ALA A 10 -4.88 -13.91 -5.01
N VAL A 11 -4.91 -15.24 -4.90
CA VAL A 11 -4.70 -15.95 -3.62
C VAL A 11 -3.26 -15.78 -3.11
N ALA A 12 -2.27 -15.76 -4.00
CA ALA A 12 -0.88 -15.50 -3.64
C ALA A 12 -0.69 -14.06 -3.13
N ASP A 13 -1.22 -13.04 -3.83
CA ASP A 13 -1.16 -11.63 -3.38
C ASP A 13 -1.91 -11.44 -2.04
N LEU A 14 -3.09 -12.04 -1.89
CA LEU A 14 -3.85 -11.97 -0.64
C LEU A 14 -3.10 -12.63 0.54
N ARG A 15 -2.41 -13.75 0.29
CA ARG A 15 -1.56 -14.41 1.28
C ARG A 15 -0.33 -13.57 1.63
N LEU A 16 0.33 -12.96 0.64
CA LEU A 16 1.47 -12.07 0.86
C LEU A 16 1.04 -10.85 1.69
N ARG A 17 -0.08 -10.20 1.37
CA ARG A 17 -0.63 -9.09 2.17
C ARG A 17 -0.98 -9.49 3.60
N LEU A 18 -1.53 -10.68 3.81
CA LEU A 18 -1.83 -11.21 5.14
C LEU A 18 -0.54 -11.49 5.95
N GLN A 19 0.49 -12.01 5.28
CA GLN A 19 1.80 -12.28 5.87
C GLN A 19 2.56 -10.98 6.21
N GLU A 20 2.45 -9.97 5.36
CA GLU A 20 3.01 -8.62 5.58
C GLU A 20 2.30 -7.88 6.72
N LEU A 21 0.95 -7.95 6.80
CA LEU A 21 0.20 -7.47 7.96
C LEU A 21 0.63 -8.16 9.25
N TRP A 22 0.88 -9.48 9.20
CA TRP A 22 1.32 -10.24 10.37
C TRP A 22 2.76 -9.93 10.78
N ARG A 23 3.63 -9.62 9.81
CA ARG A 23 4.99 -9.10 10.04
C ARG A 23 4.94 -7.74 10.75
N ARG A 24 4.29 -6.74 10.15
CA ARG A 24 4.16 -5.39 10.72
C ARG A 24 3.46 -5.38 12.08
N ASN A 25 2.49 -6.27 12.31
CA ASN A 25 1.80 -6.36 13.60
C ASN A 25 2.65 -7.02 14.70
N ARG A 26 3.69 -7.78 14.36
CA ARG A 26 4.71 -8.22 15.32
C ARG A 26 5.76 -7.13 15.59
N GLU A 27 6.07 -6.32 14.58
CA GLU A 27 7.03 -5.21 14.67
C GLU A 27 6.49 -4.00 15.45
N GLY A 28 5.18 -3.98 15.76
CA GLY A 28 4.54 -2.91 16.53
C GLY A 28 4.21 -1.65 15.71
N ASP A 29 4.47 -1.67 14.40
CA ASP A 29 4.18 -0.61 13.42
C ASP A 29 2.67 -0.29 13.30
N LEU A 30 1.83 -1.23 13.75
CA LEU A 30 0.38 -1.10 13.74
C LEU A 30 -0.16 -0.70 15.12
N SER A 31 -0.85 0.44 15.17
CA SER A 31 -1.54 0.92 16.37
C SER A 31 -2.45 -0.15 16.96
N THR A 32 -2.24 -0.46 18.24
CA THR A 32 -3.12 -1.31 19.05
C THR A 32 -3.81 -0.48 20.11
N PRO A 33 -5.08 -0.77 20.46
CA PRO A 33 -5.79 -0.01 21.47
C PRO A 33 -5.30 -0.39 22.88
N GLY A 34 -5.12 0.60 23.76
CA GLY A 34 -4.55 0.41 25.10
C GLY A 34 -5.35 -0.46 26.09
N PHE A 35 -6.49 -1.02 25.67
CA PHE A 35 -7.23 -2.03 26.43
C PHE A 35 -6.85 -3.48 26.06
N TRP A 36 -6.00 -3.67 25.04
CA TRP A 36 -5.61 -5.00 24.56
C TRP A 36 -4.40 -5.53 25.33
N PRO A 37 -4.35 -6.84 25.69
CA PRO A 37 -3.20 -7.41 26.39
C PRO A 37 -1.93 -7.35 25.54
N THR A 38 -0.83 -6.85 26.11
CA THR A 38 0.45 -6.65 25.41
C THR A 38 0.99 -7.95 24.79
N ASP A 39 0.89 -9.07 25.52
CA ASP A 39 1.31 -10.41 25.04
C ASP A 39 0.52 -10.89 23.81
N LEU A 40 -0.66 -10.30 23.56
CA LEU A 40 -1.55 -10.64 22.46
C LEU A 40 -1.60 -9.54 21.39
N ALA A 41 -0.84 -8.45 21.51
CA ALA A 41 -0.81 -7.36 20.51
C ALA A 41 -0.58 -7.88 19.06
N PRO A 42 0.31 -8.87 18.81
CA PRO A 42 0.50 -9.45 17.47
C PRO A 42 -0.74 -10.17 16.89
N LEU A 43 -1.80 -10.40 17.67
CA LEU A 43 -3.05 -11.03 17.24
C LEU A 43 -4.21 -10.05 17.03
N PHE A 44 -4.10 -8.79 17.45
CA PHE A 44 -5.20 -7.82 17.35
C PHE A 44 -5.71 -7.65 15.91
N TRP A 45 -4.83 -7.24 14.98
CA TRP A 45 -5.20 -7.03 13.58
C TRP A 45 -5.64 -8.32 12.85
N PRO A 46 -4.98 -9.48 13.02
CA PRO A 46 -5.50 -10.76 12.52
C PRO A 46 -6.92 -11.11 12.99
N VAL A 47 -7.24 -10.87 14.27
CA VAL A 47 -8.59 -11.13 14.82
C VAL A 47 -9.62 -10.16 14.26
N VAL A 48 -9.29 -8.86 14.16
CA VAL A 48 -10.17 -7.86 13.54
C VAL A 48 -10.45 -8.21 12.07
N LEU A 49 -9.42 -8.57 11.30
CA LEU A 49 -9.56 -8.95 9.89
C LEU A 49 -10.38 -10.25 9.72
N ALA A 50 -10.17 -11.25 10.58
CA ALA A 50 -11.00 -12.45 10.58
C ALA A 50 -12.48 -12.13 10.89
N LEU A 51 -12.74 -11.25 11.87
CA LEU A 51 -14.10 -10.81 12.20
C LEU A 51 -14.77 -10.05 11.05
N THR A 52 -14.07 -9.14 10.38
CA THR A 52 -14.65 -8.41 9.22
C THR A 52 -14.99 -9.36 8.08
N VAL A 53 -14.11 -10.32 7.76
CA VAL A 53 -14.38 -11.36 6.74
C VAL A 53 -15.58 -12.22 7.13
N ILE A 54 -15.70 -12.63 8.40
CA ILE A 54 -16.87 -13.39 8.90
C ILE A 54 -18.15 -12.57 8.77
N VAL A 55 -18.15 -11.29 9.16
CA VAL A 55 -19.33 -10.42 9.05
C VAL A 55 -19.75 -10.22 7.59
N VAL A 56 -18.79 -10.02 6.68
CA VAL A 56 -19.07 -9.91 5.24
C VAL A 56 -19.63 -11.22 4.67
N ALA A 57 -19.04 -12.37 5.04
CA ALA A 57 -19.52 -13.68 4.60
C ALA A 57 -20.93 -13.98 5.11
N LEU A 58 -21.23 -13.71 6.38
CA LEU A 58 -22.58 -13.85 6.93
C LEU A 58 -23.56 -12.89 6.26
N GLY A 59 -23.20 -11.62 6.07
CA GLY A 59 -24.03 -10.64 5.36
C GLY A 59 -24.35 -11.07 3.92
N TRP A 60 -23.37 -11.65 3.21
CA TRP A 60 -23.57 -12.20 1.88
C TRP A 60 -24.49 -13.43 1.87
N ILE A 61 -24.34 -14.35 2.83
CA ILE A 61 -25.24 -15.50 3.00
C ILE A 61 -26.67 -15.04 3.31
N GLN A 62 -26.85 -14.10 4.24
CA GLN A 62 -28.16 -13.53 4.57
C GLN A 62 -28.79 -12.83 3.35
N LEU A 63 -27.99 -12.10 2.55
CA LEU A 63 -28.48 -11.44 1.34
C LEU A 63 -28.90 -12.46 0.27
N THR A 64 -28.09 -13.48 0.01
CA THR A 64 -28.40 -14.50 -1.00
C THR A 64 -29.59 -15.36 -0.60
N THR A 65 -29.73 -15.72 0.68
CA THR A 65 -30.91 -16.42 1.20
C THR A 65 -32.18 -15.57 1.16
N ALA A 66 -32.11 -14.26 1.42
CA ALA A 66 -33.25 -13.35 1.29
C ALA A 66 -33.70 -13.17 -0.18
N LEU A 67 -32.74 -13.09 -1.11
CA LEU A 67 -33.03 -13.04 -2.55
C LEU A 67 -33.69 -14.36 -3.02
N GLN A 68 -33.18 -15.52 -2.58
CA GLN A 68 -33.76 -16.83 -2.90
C GLN A 68 -35.15 -17.03 -2.28
N ALA A 69 -35.37 -16.58 -1.04
CA ALA A 69 -36.67 -16.62 -0.38
C ALA A 69 -37.72 -15.69 -1.02
N THR A 70 -37.29 -14.73 -1.84
CA THR A 70 -38.17 -13.88 -2.67
C THR A 70 -38.55 -14.59 -3.98
N ASP A 71 -37.66 -15.42 -4.51
CA ASP A 71 -37.86 -16.21 -5.75
C ASP A 71 -38.78 -17.43 -5.51
N ASP A 72 -38.63 -18.09 -4.35
CA ASP A 72 -39.46 -19.23 -3.91
C ASP A 72 -40.79 -18.79 -3.25
N ALA A 73 -41.14 -17.51 -3.36
CA ALA A 73 -42.46 -17.02 -2.95
C ALA A 73 -43.53 -17.61 -3.89
N PRO A 74 -44.48 -18.44 -3.40
CA PRO A 74 -45.57 -18.93 -4.24
C PRO A 74 -46.32 -17.72 -4.78
N ALA A 75 -46.54 -17.68 -6.10
CA ALA A 75 -47.29 -16.60 -6.74
C ALA A 75 -48.56 -16.32 -5.92
N PRO A 76 -48.78 -15.09 -5.44
CA PRO A 76 -49.83 -14.82 -4.48
C PRO A 76 -51.17 -15.22 -5.10
N GLY A 77 -51.72 -16.32 -4.59
CA GLY A 77 -53.08 -16.73 -4.92
C GLY A 77 -53.97 -15.54 -4.66
N ILE A 78 -54.85 -15.23 -5.63
CA ILE A 78 -55.65 -14.00 -5.63
C ILE A 78 -56.49 -13.95 -4.34
N GLU A 79 -55.95 -13.28 -3.32
CA GLU A 79 -56.69 -12.98 -2.09
C GLU A 79 -57.76 -11.98 -2.46
N THR A 80 -58.92 -12.57 -2.77
CA THR A 80 -60.18 -11.90 -3.05
C THR A 80 -60.37 -10.81 -2.02
N ILE A 81 -60.43 -9.56 -2.48
CA ILE A 81 -60.50 -8.35 -1.66
C ILE A 81 -61.63 -8.48 -0.64
N ARG A 82 -61.30 -8.89 0.60
CA ARG A 82 -62.25 -8.93 1.70
C ARG A 82 -62.18 -7.61 2.46
N THR A 83 -62.85 -6.63 1.87
CA THR A 83 -63.15 -5.32 2.46
C THR A 83 -63.31 -5.39 3.98
N THR A 84 -62.42 -4.71 4.70
CA THR A 84 -62.53 -4.35 6.12
C THR A 84 -61.87 -2.98 6.27
N PRO A 85 -62.52 -1.97 6.90
CA PRO A 85 -62.23 -0.58 6.59
C PRO A 85 -60.91 -0.04 7.15
N LEU A 86 -60.36 0.90 6.38
CA LEU A 86 -59.18 1.71 6.60
C LEU A 86 -59.24 2.52 7.92
N PRO A 87 -58.27 2.41 8.85
CA PRO A 87 -58.04 3.45 9.84
C PRO A 87 -57.36 4.65 9.17
N GLU A 88 -57.94 5.85 9.33
CA GLU A 88 -57.50 7.06 8.62
C GLU A 88 -56.03 7.42 8.89
N ALA A 89 -55.28 7.67 7.82
CA ALA A 89 -53.98 8.30 7.91
C ALA A 89 -54.15 9.79 8.31
N ARG A 90 -53.79 10.11 9.56
CA ARG A 90 -53.71 11.50 10.03
C ARG A 90 -52.67 12.25 9.17
N PRO A 91 -53.03 13.37 8.52
CA PRO A 91 -52.12 14.06 7.61
C PRO A 91 -50.91 14.65 8.35
N LEU A 92 -49.75 14.62 7.68
CA LEU A 92 -48.57 15.38 8.09
C LEU A 92 -48.93 16.87 8.17
N LYS A 93 -48.56 17.53 9.27
CA LYS A 93 -48.38 18.98 9.24
C LYS A 93 -47.06 19.28 8.55
N ALA A 94 -47.16 19.87 7.36
CA ALA A 94 -46.08 20.69 6.83
C ALA A 94 -46.19 22.07 7.48
N ASP A 95 -45.22 22.41 8.31
CA ASP A 95 -44.97 23.80 8.70
C ASP A 95 -43.75 24.28 7.89
N LEU A 96 -44.05 24.83 6.71
CA LEU A 96 -43.17 25.72 5.96
C LEU A 96 -43.64 27.15 6.25
N ASP A 97 -42.79 27.97 6.89
CA ASP A 97 -42.17 29.11 6.19
C ASP A 97 -41.10 29.81 7.05
N PRO A 98 -40.18 30.59 6.43
CA PRO A 98 -38.97 31.09 7.08
C PRO A 98 -39.12 32.50 7.66
N ALA A 99 -38.26 32.82 8.63
CA ALA A 99 -37.78 34.17 8.89
C ALA A 99 -36.28 34.18 8.53
N LEU A 100 -35.84 35.03 7.60
CA LEU A 100 -35.15 36.30 7.91
C LEU A 100 -34.08 36.09 9.01
N GLU A 101 -32.77 36.29 8.77
CA GLU A 101 -32.24 37.50 8.15
C GLU A 101 -30.78 37.36 7.66
N ALA A 102 -30.50 37.99 6.52
CA ALA A 102 -29.20 38.46 6.04
C ALA A 102 -29.52 39.73 5.21
N PRO A 103 -28.65 40.76 5.08
CA PRO A 103 -27.22 40.58 4.79
C PRO A 103 -26.31 41.70 5.43
N PRO A 104 -25.26 42.33 4.81
CA PRO A 104 -24.10 42.93 5.52
C PRO A 104 -24.24 44.49 5.57
N PRO A 105 -23.21 45.38 5.79
CA PRO A 105 -21.75 45.23 5.94
C PRO A 105 -21.22 45.95 7.24
N ALA A 106 -19.95 46.37 7.46
CA ALA A 106 -18.80 46.58 6.58
C ALA A 106 -17.41 46.53 7.28
N LEU A 107 -16.38 46.63 6.43
CA LEU A 107 -14.95 46.90 6.65
C LEU A 107 -14.61 47.93 7.74
N GLN A 108 -13.60 47.63 8.58
CA GLN A 108 -12.42 48.52 8.76
C GLN A 108 -11.16 47.66 8.98
N PRO A 109 -10.01 48.00 8.33
CA PRO A 109 -8.73 47.39 8.63
C PRO A 109 -8.05 48.13 9.79
N MET A 110 -7.36 47.42 10.68
CA MET A 110 -6.35 48.04 11.52
C MET A 110 -5.11 47.16 11.55
N ALA A 111 -4.10 47.58 10.80
CA ALA A 111 -2.74 47.11 10.99
C ALA A 111 -2.27 47.57 12.37
N GLN A 112 -1.73 46.65 13.15
CA GLN A 112 -0.92 46.99 14.31
C GLN A 112 0.28 46.04 14.35
N GLU A 113 1.30 46.40 13.58
CA GLU A 113 2.67 45.99 13.88
C GLU A 113 3.00 46.37 15.33
N LEU A 114 3.62 45.45 16.07
CA LEU A 114 4.57 45.73 17.16
C LEU A 114 5.31 44.44 17.53
N ASP A 115 6.64 44.56 17.58
CA ASP A 115 7.71 43.56 17.59
C ASP A 115 7.59 42.24 18.40
N PRO A 116 8.39 41.22 18.02
CA PRO A 116 8.57 39.98 18.78
C PRO A 116 9.56 40.16 19.95
N PRO A 117 9.26 39.63 21.16
CA PRO A 117 10.23 39.53 22.24
C PRO A 117 10.91 38.15 22.28
N LEU A 118 12.16 38.08 21.80
CA LEU A 118 13.17 37.12 22.26
C LEU A 118 14.34 37.92 22.90
N PRO A 119 15.09 37.38 23.87
CA PRO A 119 14.86 36.19 24.70
C PRO A 119 14.77 36.53 26.21
N ARG A 120 14.15 35.66 27.03
CA ARG A 120 14.45 35.60 28.47
C ARG A 120 15.40 34.45 28.74
N SER A 121 16.66 34.78 29.00
CA SER A 121 17.60 33.87 29.63
C SER A 121 17.13 33.59 31.07
N ALA A 122 16.73 32.36 31.32
CA ALA A 122 16.47 31.79 32.65
C ALA A 122 17.16 30.41 32.70
N PRO A 123 17.55 29.94 33.90
CA PRO A 123 18.86 29.34 34.08
C PRO A 123 18.95 27.91 33.56
N THR A 124 20.19 27.42 33.46
CA THR A 124 20.57 26.01 33.36
C THR A 124 19.74 25.12 34.28
N ALA A 125 18.63 24.61 33.77
CA ALA A 125 18.18 23.29 34.15
C ALA A 125 19.20 22.32 33.55
N ALA A 126 19.72 21.41 34.36
CA ALA A 126 20.55 20.33 33.85
C ALA A 126 19.74 19.60 32.79
N VAL A 127 20.24 19.59 31.55
CA VAL A 127 19.73 18.71 30.50
C VAL A 127 19.89 17.31 31.05
N PRO A 128 18.80 16.56 31.35
CA PRO A 128 18.93 15.12 31.46
C PRO A 128 19.45 14.68 30.10
N GLU A 129 20.53 13.91 30.07
CA GLU A 129 21.00 13.31 28.82
C GLU A 129 19.79 12.65 28.17
N SER A 130 19.32 13.24 27.07
CA SER A 130 18.27 12.63 26.27
C SER A 130 18.86 11.29 25.86
N PRO A 131 18.27 10.14 26.24
CA PRO A 131 18.83 8.87 25.85
C PRO A 131 18.95 8.90 24.33
N GLU A 132 20.19 8.71 23.86
CA GLU A 132 20.51 8.58 22.45
C GLU A 132 19.52 7.56 21.90
N PRO A 133 18.66 7.93 20.92
CA PRO A 133 17.57 7.06 20.51
C PRO A 133 18.20 5.73 20.10
N GLU A 134 17.87 4.66 20.83
CA GLU A 134 18.53 3.37 20.68
C GLU A 134 18.50 3.01 19.20
N SER A 135 19.69 3.03 18.59
CA SER A 135 19.83 2.82 17.17
C SER A 135 19.41 1.39 16.91
N LEU A 136 18.16 1.22 16.46
CA LEU A 136 17.66 -0.05 15.98
C LEU A 136 18.74 -0.62 15.05
N PRO A 137 19.18 -1.88 15.24
CA PRO A 137 20.21 -2.45 14.39
C PRO A 137 19.69 -2.40 12.96
N GLN A 138 20.20 -1.43 12.18
CA GLN A 138 19.83 -1.25 10.79
C GLN A 138 20.07 -2.60 10.11
N PRO A 139 19.13 -3.12 9.30
CA PRO A 139 19.35 -4.35 8.58
C PRO A 139 20.57 -4.16 7.68
N THR A 140 21.70 -4.76 8.06
CA THR A 140 22.94 -4.61 7.32
C THR A 140 22.78 -5.33 6.00
N LEU A 141 22.54 -4.57 4.91
CA LEU A 141 22.49 -5.10 3.56
C LEU A 141 23.70 -6.00 3.33
N GLN A 142 23.43 -7.27 3.01
CA GLN A 142 24.49 -8.21 2.70
C GLN A 142 25.00 -7.92 1.29
N VAL A 143 26.31 -7.73 1.13
CA VAL A 143 26.91 -7.45 -0.18
C VAL A 143 27.05 -8.73 -1.03
N ASP A 144 27.14 -9.89 -0.36
CA ASP A 144 27.25 -11.22 -0.97
C ASP A 144 26.17 -11.54 -2.03
N PRO A 145 24.86 -11.25 -1.86
CA PRO A 145 23.86 -11.46 -2.92
C PRO A 145 24.11 -10.63 -4.18
N LEU A 146 24.66 -9.41 -4.09
CA LEU A 146 25.00 -8.61 -5.27
C LEU A 146 26.22 -9.18 -6.00
N LEU A 147 27.23 -9.66 -5.26
CA LEU A 147 28.38 -10.36 -5.83
C LEU A 147 27.97 -11.67 -6.51
N ARG A 148 27.04 -12.41 -5.89
CA ARG A 148 26.46 -13.61 -6.49
C ARG A 148 25.65 -13.29 -7.74
N LEU A 149 24.81 -12.27 -7.73
CA LEU A 149 24.03 -11.87 -8.90
C LEU A 149 24.96 -11.50 -10.07
N LEU A 150 26.05 -10.78 -9.81
CA LEU A 150 27.06 -10.46 -10.82
C LEU A 150 27.69 -11.73 -11.43
N ALA A 151 28.14 -12.67 -10.57
CA ALA A 151 28.72 -13.93 -11.03
C ALA A 151 27.73 -14.88 -11.73
N GLU A 152 26.45 -14.86 -11.33
CA GLU A 152 25.38 -15.69 -11.92
C GLU A 152 24.90 -15.08 -13.25
N ALA A 153 24.94 -13.75 -13.40
CA ALA A 153 24.66 -13.06 -14.67
C ALA A 153 25.72 -13.33 -15.75
N ASP A 154 27.00 -13.39 -15.40
CA ASP A 154 28.06 -13.79 -16.35
C ASP A 154 28.07 -15.31 -16.66
N ALA A 155 27.44 -16.13 -15.81
CA ALA A 155 27.37 -17.58 -15.98
C ALA A 155 26.13 -18.06 -16.75
N ASP A 156 25.05 -17.26 -16.80
CA ASP A 156 23.82 -17.60 -17.51
C ASP A 156 23.93 -17.28 -19.01
N LEU A 157 23.90 -18.31 -19.85
CA LEU A 157 23.89 -18.21 -21.32
C LEU A 157 22.67 -17.43 -21.88
N SER A 158 21.67 -17.14 -21.05
CA SER A 158 20.50 -16.30 -21.38
C SER A 158 20.80 -14.79 -21.28
N VAL A 159 21.93 -14.43 -20.66
CA VAL A 159 22.42 -13.06 -20.45
C VAL A 159 23.66 -12.86 -21.35
N PRO A 160 23.77 -11.75 -22.09
CA PRO A 160 25.00 -11.41 -22.79
C PRO A 160 26.15 -11.20 -21.79
N GLU A 161 27.29 -11.88 -22.00
CA GLU A 161 28.50 -11.73 -21.18
C GLU A 161 28.91 -10.25 -21.10
N GLY A 162 29.11 -9.72 -19.89
CA GLY A 162 29.41 -8.30 -19.67
C GLY A 162 28.22 -7.34 -19.78
N LEU A 163 26.97 -7.82 -19.89
CA LEU A 163 25.79 -6.94 -19.83
C LEU A 163 25.70 -6.21 -18.48
N LEU A 164 26.00 -6.90 -17.37
CA LEU A 164 25.96 -6.35 -16.02
C LEU A 164 27.37 -5.93 -15.59
N LEU A 165 27.63 -4.62 -15.64
CA LEU A 165 28.95 -4.04 -15.38
C LEU A 165 29.26 -3.89 -13.88
N ALA A 166 28.24 -3.61 -13.06
CA ALA A 166 28.39 -3.51 -11.61
C ALA A 166 27.07 -3.66 -10.86
N ALA A 167 27.15 -4.08 -9.60
CA ALA A 167 26.05 -4.09 -8.65
C ALA A 167 26.46 -3.32 -7.39
N ARG A 168 25.75 -2.24 -7.05
CA ARG A 168 26.10 -1.31 -5.96
C ARG A 168 25.02 -1.27 -4.89
N PRO A 169 25.31 -1.60 -3.61
CA PRO A 169 24.34 -1.47 -2.53
C PRO A 169 24.17 -0.01 -2.07
N LEU A 170 22.95 0.34 -1.69
CA LEU A 170 22.54 1.60 -1.05
C LEU A 170 21.95 1.28 0.33
N PRO A 171 22.79 1.13 1.38
CA PRO A 171 22.35 0.68 2.70
C PRO A 171 21.35 1.64 3.38
N GLU A 172 21.47 2.94 3.13
CA GLU A 172 20.56 3.97 3.68
C GLU A 172 19.08 3.78 3.30
N SER A 173 18.80 3.02 2.24
CA SER A 173 17.45 2.82 1.71
C SER A 173 17.16 1.37 1.33
N ASN A 174 17.94 0.41 1.84
CA ASN A 174 17.89 -1.02 1.48
C ASN A 174 17.87 -1.28 -0.05
N ALA A 175 18.47 -0.40 -0.86
CA ALA A 175 18.32 -0.46 -2.31
C ALA A 175 19.58 -0.97 -3.01
N ALA A 176 19.46 -1.31 -4.30
CA ALA A 176 20.61 -1.61 -5.16
C ALA A 176 20.55 -0.83 -6.48
N VAL A 177 21.72 -0.46 -7.00
CA VAL A 177 21.88 0.03 -8.37
C VAL A 177 22.63 -1.02 -9.18
N LEU A 178 21.98 -1.55 -10.22
CA LEU A 178 22.58 -2.44 -11.21
C LEU A 178 23.00 -1.57 -12.41
N VAL A 179 24.30 -1.50 -12.67
CA VAL A 179 24.88 -0.76 -13.80
C VAL A 179 25.04 -1.73 -14.97
N LEU A 180 24.38 -1.43 -16.08
CA LEU A 180 24.36 -2.22 -17.30
C LEU A 180 25.15 -1.55 -18.43
N ASP A 181 25.58 -2.32 -19.42
CA ASP A 181 26.03 -1.76 -20.71
C ASP A 181 24.81 -1.42 -21.58
N ALA A 182 24.65 -0.14 -21.94
CA ALA A 182 23.52 0.29 -22.78
C ALA A 182 23.48 -0.38 -24.16
N SER A 183 24.62 -0.71 -24.77
CA SER A 183 24.67 -1.30 -26.12
C SER A 183 24.10 -2.71 -26.09
N LEU A 184 24.62 -3.55 -25.19
CA LEU A 184 24.12 -4.92 -24.99
C LEU A 184 22.67 -4.94 -24.48
N TRP A 185 22.27 -3.93 -23.69
CA TRP A 185 20.88 -3.80 -23.23
C TRP A 185 19.92 -3.43 -24.36
N GLU A 186 20.28 -2.50 -25.25
CA GLU A 186 19.46 -2.08 -26.38
C GLU A 186 19.32 -3.17 -27.46
N GLU A 187 20.32 -4.05 -27.61
CA GLU A 187 20.22 -5.25 -28.47
C GLU A 187 19.16 -6.27 -27.98
N LEU A 188 18.82 -6.26 -26.69
CA LEU A 188 17.83 -7.17 -26.12
C LEU A 188 16.38 -6.75 -26.43
N SER A 189 15.56 -7.74 -26.80
CA SER A 189 14.12 -7.53 -26.98
C SER A 189 13.48 -6.96 -25.71
N ALA A 190 12.47 -6.10 -25.85
CA ALA A 190 11.77 -5.49 -24.71
C ALA A 190 11.17 -6.54 -23.74
N THR A 191 10.79 -7.72 -24.25
CA THR A 191 10.37 -8.85 -23.42
C THR A 191 11.54 -9.43 -22.64
N SER A 192 12.70 -9.65 -23.27
CA SER A 192 13.92 -10.16 -22.61
C SER A 192 14.40 -9.22 -21.51
N ARG A 193 14.51 -7.91 -21.83
CA ARG A 193 14.86 -6.85 -20.86
C ARG A 193 13.97 -6.90 -19.62
N ARG A 194 12.66 -7.02 -19.83
CA ARG A 194 11.68 -7.10 -18.74
C ARG A 194 11.81 -8.38 -17.92
N THR A 195 11.94 -9.55 -18.55
CA THR A 195 12.15 -10.82 -17.85
C THR A 195 13.42 -10.80 -16.99
N LEU A 196 14.54 -10.27 -17.51
CA LEU A 196 15.79 -10.15 -16.74
C LEU A 196 15.65 -9.20 -15.55
N ALA A 197 15.06 -8.02 -15.75
CA ALA A 197 14.84 -7.06 -14.67
C ALA A 197 13.88 -7.60 -13.58
N GLU A 198 12.78 -8.27 -13.96
CA GLU A 198 11.85 -8.89 -13.02
C GLU A 198 12.50 -10.08 -12.27
N MET A 199 13.40 -10.82 -12.92
CA MET A 199 14.17 -11.92 -12.31
C MET A 199 15.19 -11.38 -11.29
N TRP A 200 16.00 -10.39 -11.66
CA TRP A 200 16.95 -9.75 -10.76
C TRP A 200 16.25 -9.03 -9.59
N TRP A 201 15.09 -8.40 -9.84
CA TRP A 201 14.24 -7.84 -8.79
C TRP A 201 13.83 -8.89 -7.77
N ARG A 202 13.17 -9.98 -8.20
CA ARG A 202 12.72 -11.03 -7.28
C ARG A 202 13.87 -11.73 -6.54
N MET A 203 15.03 -11.82 -7.17
CA MET A 203 16.23 -12.36 -6.53
C MET A 203 16.72 -11.45 -5.40
N LEU A 204 16.78 -10.13 -5.62
CA LEU A 204 17.24 -9.18 -4.59
C LEU A 204 16.18 -8.91 -3.52
N GLU A 205 14.90 -8.90 -3.87
CA GLU A 205 13.75 -8.79 -2.96
C GLU A 205 13.77 -9.92 -1.90
N ASP A 206 14.02 -11.18 -2.32
CA ASP A 206 14.18 -12.34 -1.42
C ASP A 206 15.41 -12.21 -0.48
N GLN A 207 16.40 -11.40 -0.86
CA GLN A 207 17.61 -11.13 -0.08
C GLN A 207 17.50 -9.86 0.79
N GLY A 208 16.32 -9.21 0.82
CA GLY A 208 16.04 -8.05 1.67
C GLY A 208 16.31 -6.69 1.05
N TYR A 209 16.33 -6.59 -0.29
CA TYR A 209 16.40 -5.30 -0.99
C TYR A 209 14.99 -4.74 -1.27
N ASP A 210 14.75 -3.49 -0.86
CA ASP A 210 13.43 -2.81 -0.94
C ASP A 210 13.21 -2.03 -2.26
N ASP A 211 14.27 -1.73 -3.02
CA ASP A 211 14.19 -1.03 -4.33
C ASP A 211 15.41 -1.42 -5.20
N ILE A 212 15.24 -1.59 -6.52
CA ILE A 212 16.38 -1.74 -7.45
C ILE A 212 16.28 -0.79 -8.62
N THR A 213 17.39 -0.14 -8.93
CA THR A 213 17.49 0.78 -10.06
C THR A 213 18.44 0.16 -11.08
N LEU A 214 17.95 -0.08 -12.31
CA LEU A 214 18.81 -0.44 -13.43
C LEU A 214 19.23 0.86 -14.12
N GLU A 215 20.53 1.11 -14.20
CA GLU A 215 21.12 2.29 -14.83
C GLU A 215 22.16 1.88 -15.87
N ASP A 216 22.39 2.71 -16.88
CA ASP A 216 23.57 2.62 -17.75
C ASP A 216 24.81 3.22 -17.06
N ALA A 217 26.01 2.92 -17.56
CA ALA A 217 27.26 3.57 -17.17
C ALA A 217 27.22 5.11 -17.23
N GLY A 218 26.36 5.69 -18.10
CA GLY A 218 26.07 7.12 -18.16
C GLY A 218 25.10 7.65 -17.08
N TYR A 219 24.75 6.87 -16.06
CA TYR A 219 23.73 7.17 -15.04
C TYR A 219 22.33 7.43 -15.64
N ARG A 220 22.05 6.87 -16.81
CA ARG A 220 20.71 6.90 -17.42
C ARG A 220 19.88 5.77 -16.82
N LEU A 221 18.73 6.12 -16.24
CA LEU A 221 17.76 5.16 -15.75
C LEU A 221 17.20 4.30 -16.90
N LEU A 222 17.32 2.98 -16.77
CA LEU A 222 16.84 1.96 -17.72
C LEU A 222 15.61 1.23 -17.20
N ALA A 223 15.56 0.91 -15.90
CA ALA A 223 14.36 0.35 -15.25
C ALA A 223 14.33 0.61 -13.73
N ARG A 224 13.14 0.52 -13.12
CA ARG A 224 12.93 0.51 -11.66
C ARG A 224 11.64 -0.23 -11.29
N PRO A 225 11.43 -0.72 -10.07
CA PRO A 225 10.15 -1.29 -9.65
C PRO A 225 9.04 -0.25 -9.65
N ALA A 226 7.83 -0.70 -9.98
CA ALA A 226 6.62 0.10 -9.93
C ALA A 226 6.15 0.26 -8.47
N ARG A 227 6.02 1.52 -8.02
CA ARG A 227 5.51 1.85 -6.67
C ARG A 227 4.03 1.52 -6.46
N VAL A 228 3.28 1.27 -7.53
CA VAL A 228 1.85 0.95 -7.52
C VAL A 228 1.53 -0.03 -8.66
N GLY A 229 1.05 -1.22 -8.31
CA GLY A 229 0.94 -2.35 -9.23
C GLY A 229 2.31 -3.01 -9.44
N GLY A 230 2.48 -4.27 -9.03
CA GLY A 230 3.79 -4.92 -9.05
C GLY A 230 4.36 -5.13 -10.46
N GLY A 231 5.68 -5.03 -10.59
CA GLY A 231 6.43 -5.20 -11.84
C GLY A 231 7.52 -4.16 -12.04
N MET A 232 8.33 -4.29 -13.08
CA MET A 232 9.38 -3.34 -13.43
C MET A 232 8.88 -2.33 -14.48
N ILE A 233 9.03 -1.03 -14.19
CA ILE A 233 8.86 0.06 -15.16
C ILE A 233 10.13 0.13 -16.00
N MET A 234 9.99 -0.05 -17.31
CA MET A 234 11.06 0.15 -18.29
C MET A 234 11.09 1.60 -18.76
N PHE A 235 12.29 2.14 -18.96
CA PHE A 235 12.54 3.42 -19.61
C PHE A 235 13.29 3.16 -20.90
N ASP A 236 12.58 3.18 -22.03
CA ASP A 236 13.24 3.20 -23.34
C ASP A 236 13.92 4.56 -23.56
N PRO A 237 15.08 4.59 -24.24
CA PRO A 237 15.73 5.84 -24.62
C PRO A 237 14.81 6.67 -25.54
N PRO A 238 14.84 8.01 -25.45
CA PRO A 238 14.10 8.84 -26.39
C PRO A 238 14.65 8.62 -27.81
N GLN A 239 13.80 8.17 -28.71
CA GLN A 239 14.12 8.10 -30.14
C GLN A 239 14.32 9.53 -30.66
N LEU A 240 15.50 9.81 -31.19
CA LEU A 240 15.90 11.08 -31.82
C LEU A 240 15.70 11.02 -33.35
#